data_AF-A0A9E2EQ84-F1
#
_entry.id   AF-A0A9E2EQ84-F1
#
_cell.length_a   1.000
_cell.length_b   1.000
_cell.length_c   1.000
_cell.angle_alpha   90.00
_cell.angle_beta   90.00
_cell.angle_gamma   90.00
#
_symmetry.space_group_name_H-M   'P 1'
#
loop_
_entity.id
_entity.type
_entity.pdbx_description
1 polymer ?
#
loop_
_entity_poly.entity_id
_entity_poly.type
_entity_poly.pdbx_seq_one_letter_code
_entity_poly.pdbx_strand_id
1 'polypeptide(L)'
;MKRKRRTILSTVLSTLGICLILHAQTNIPPDLDAEGNQPYCPLQSMPIVTSFTIDDPDDSEIESLNIQITSGYEIGLEQLLLTG
;
A
#
# COMPACT_ATOMS: atom_id res chain seq x y z
N MET A 1 2.33 2.64 -55.60
CA MET A 1 1.39 3.19 -54.61
C MET A 1 0.67 2.14 -53.74
N LYS A 2 0.23 0.98 -54.29
CA LYS A 2 -0.51 -0.07 -53.54
C LYS A 2 0.28 -0.79 -52.42
N ARG A 3 1.60 -0.98 -52.58
CA ARG A 3 2.46 -1.69 -51.60
C ARG A 3 2.63 -0.91 -50.29
N LYS A 4 2.83 0.42 -50.34
CA LYS A 4 2.91 1.29 -49.14
C LYS A 4 1.60 1.34 -48.34
N ARG A 5 0.44 1.38 -49.02
CA ARG A 5 -0.88 1.37 -48.36
C ARG A 5 -1.17 0.05 -47.62
N ARG A 6 -0.70 -1.08 -48.15
CA ARG A 6 -0.83 -2.40 -47.49
C ARG A 6 0.06 -2.51 -46.25
N THR A 7 1.28 -1.97 -46.29
CA THR A 7 2.18 -1.95 -45.13
C THR A 7 1.65 -1.03 -44.02
N ILE A 8 1.15 0.16 -44.34
CA ILE A 8 0.58 1.10 -43.36
C ILE A 8 -0.65 0.52 -42.66
N LEU A 9 -1.54 -0.13 -43.42
CA LEU A 9 -2.74 -0.75 -42.85
C LEU A 9 -2.38 -1.93 -41.92
N SER A 10 -1.39 -2.73 -42.31
CA SER A 10 -0.89 -3.84 -41.49
C SER A 10 -0.24 -3.35 -40.20
N THR A 11 0.56 -2.28 -40.24
CA THR A 11 1.19 -1.73 -39.04
C THR A 11 0.17 -1.14 -38.08
N VAL A 12 -0.84 -0.40 -38.60
CA VAL A 12 -1.90 0.19 -37.77
C VAL A 12 -2.75 -0.88 -37.09
N LEU A 13 -3.07 -1.97 -37.79
CA LEU A 13 -3.86 -3.07 -37.24
C LEU A 13 -3.09 -3.84 -36.15
N SER A 14 -1.78 -4.07 -36.34
CA SER A 14 -0.93 -4.68 -35.31
C SER A 14 -0.76 -3.80 -34.07
N THR A 15 -0.55 -2.49 -34.23
CA THR A 15 -0.41 -1.57 -33.07
C THR A 15 -1.71 -1.42 -32.29
N LEU A 16 -2.86 -1.40 -32.97
CA LEU A 16 -4.18 -1.32 -32.32
C LEU A 16 -4.51 -2.59 -31.54
N GLY A 17 -4.11 -3.77 -32.07
CA GLY A 17 -4.26 -5.04 -31.36
C GLY A 17 -3.43 -5.12 -30.09
N ILE A 18 -2.18 -4.66 -30.11
CA ILE A 18 -1.28 -4.67 -28.93
C ILE A 18 -1.80 -3.77 -27.79
N CYS A 19 -2.41 -2.62 -28.10
CA CYS A 19 -2.93 -1.71 -27.09
C CYS A 19 -4.12 -2.29 -26.30
N LEU A 20 -4.86 -3.24 -26.86
CA LEU A 20 -6.05 -3.83 -26.25
C LEU A 20 -5.75 -4.99 -25.29
N ILE A 21 -4.50 -5.46 -25.24
CA ILE A 21 -4.07 -6.61 -24.41
C ILE A 21 -3.22 -6.20 -23.21
N LEU A 22 -2.82 -4.93 -23.13
CA LEU A 22 -2.04 -4.40 -22.02
C LEU A 22 -2.98 -4.06 -20.86
N HIS A 23 -3.01 -4.93 -19.86
CA HIS A 23 -3.64 -4.65 -18.58
C HIS A 23 -2.61 -3.92 -17.70
N ALA A 24 -2.99 -2.76 -17.16
CA ALA A 24 -2.28 -2.18 -16.02
C ALA A 24 -2.45 -3.10 -14.80
N GLN A 25 -1.59 -2.97 -13.78
CA GLN A 25 -1.65 -3.82 -12.60
C GLN A 25 -3.03 -3.77 -11.91
N THR A 26 -3.53 -4.93 -11.49
CA THR A 26 -4.85 -5.12 -10.85
C THR A 26 -4.74 -5.40 -9.35
N ASN A 27 -3.77 -4.78 -8.67
CA ASN A 27 -3.60 -4.93 -7.22
C ASN A 27 -4.66 -4.12 -6.48
N ILE A 28 -5.23 -4.68 -5.43
CA ILE A 28 -6.03 -3.92 -4.45
C ILE A 28 -5.07 -3.53 -3.31
N PRO A 29 -5.10 -2.29 -2.81
CA PRO A 29 -4.30 -1.94 -1.65
C PRO A 29 -4.90 -2.56 -0.38
N PRO A 30 -4.07 -2.82 0.66
CA PRO A 30 -4.57 -3.25 1.95
C PRO A 30 -5.39 -2.13 2.61
N ASP A 31 -6.45 -2.52 3.32
CA ASP A 31 -7.18 -1.67 4.25
C ASP A 31 -6.57 -1.78 5.65
N LEU A 32 -6.33 -0.63 6.29
CA LEU A 32 -5.78 -0.54 7.63
C LEU A 32 -6.84 0.05 8.57
N ASP A 33 -7.18 -0.67 9.62
CA ASP A 33 -8.05 -0.17 10.69
C ASP A 33 -7.34 -0.23 12.04
N ALA A 34 -7.52 0.83 12.83
CA ALA A 34 -6.84 0.98 14.11
C ALA A 34 -7.76 1.68 15.11
N GLU A 35 -8.03 1.05 16.25
CA GLU A 35 -8.81 1.65 17.31
C GLU A 35 -7.92 2.02 18.50
N GLY A 36 -8.36 3.01 19.28
CA GLY A 36 -7.63 3.53 20.41
C GLY A 36 -8.29 4.79 20.96
N ASN A 37 -7.48 5.71 21.50
CA ASN A 37 -7.87 6.90 22.29
C ASN A 37 -7.85 6.68 23.81
N GLN A 38 -6.87 5.90 24.29
CA GLN A 38 -6.62 5.75 25.71
C GLN A 38 -6.03 7.06 26.28
N PRO A 39 -6.44 7.50 27.48
CA PRO A 39 -5.80 8.65 28.14
C PRO A 39 -4.36 8.31 28.55
N TYR A 40 -3.43 9.24 28.30
CA TYR A 40 -2.03 9.06 28.67
C TYR A 40 -1.85 8.92 30.20
N CYS A 41 -1.21 7.84 30.64
CA CYS A 41 -0.82 7.61 32.04
C CYS A 41 0.71 7.71 32.19
N PRO A 42 1.23 8.76 32.86
CA PRO A 42 2.68 8.89 33.06
C PRO A 42 3.28 7.71 33.82
N LEU A 43 4.54 7.38 33.50
CA LEU A 43 5.32 6.33 34.16
C LEU A 43 4.73 4.91 34.04
N GLN A 44 3.86 4.68 33.05
CA GLN A 44 3.30 3.37 32.72
C GLN A 44 3.57 3.03 31.27
N SER A 45 3.83 1.75 30.98
CA SER A 45 3.86 1.26 29.60
C SER A 45 2.42 1.08 29.13
N MET A 46 2.10 1.60 27.95
CA MET A 46 0.80 1.50 27.33
C MET A 46 0.93 1.23 25.83
N PRO A 47 -0.01 0.47 25.24
CA PRO A 47 -0.04 0.27 23.81
C PRO A 47 -0.44 1.56 23.07
N ILE A 48 0.09 1.76 21.86
CA ILE A 48 -0.24 2.92 21.02
C ILE A 48 -1.68 2.84 20.50
N VAL A 49 -2.17 1.63 20.22
CA VAL A 49 -3.52 1.30 19.75
C VAL A 49 -4.04 0.08 20.50
N THR A 50 -5.35 -0.05 20.68
CA THR A 50 -5.97 -1.22 21.33
C THR A 50 -6.21 -2.37 20.37
N SER A 51 -6.42 -2.05 19.10
CA SER A 51 -6.62 -2.99 18.01
C SER A 51 -5.98 -2.42 16.74
N PHE A 52 -5.50 -3.30 15.89
CA PHE A 52 -4.95 -2.96 14.59
C PHE A 52 -5.21 -4.14 13.65
N THR A 53 -5.82 -3.90 12.50
CA THR A 53 -6.05 -4.90 11.47
C THR A 53 -5.45 -4.47 10.14
N ILE A 54 -5.05 -5.45 9.36
CA ILE A 54 -4.60 -5.29 7.98
C ILE A 54 -5.38 -6.30 7.17
N ASP A 55 -6.29 -5.81 6.33
CA ASP A 55 -7.16 -6.62 5.51
C ASP A 55 -6.80 -6.39 4.04
N ASP A 56 -6.26 -7.43 3.40
CA ASP A 56 -5.87 -7.41 2.00
C ASP A 56 -6.52 -8.60 1.27
N PRO A 57 -7.35 -8.37 0.24
CA PRO A 57 -8.10 -9.43 -0.43
C PRO A 57 -7.28 -10.23 -1.46
N ASP A 58 -6.12 -9.74 -1.90
CA ASP A 58 -5.31 -10.34 -2.96
C ASP A 58 -3.84 -10.58 -2.59
N ASP A 59 -3.31 -9.92 -1.56
CA ASP A 59 -1.97 -10.15 -1.02
C ASP A 59 -1.99 -10.72 0.41
N SER A 60 -1.03 -11.60 0.74
CA SER A 60 -0.88 -12.15 2.10
C SER A 60 0.34 -11.62 2.85
N GLU A 61 1.16 -10.81 2.18
CA GLU A 61 2.43 -10.30 2.68
C GLU A 61 2.45 -8.78 2.58
N ILE A 62 3.22 -8.14 3.46
CA ILE A 62 3.40 -6.69 3.47
C ILE A 62 4.89 -6.44 3.50
N GLU A 63 5.39 -5.62 2.57
CA GLU A 63 6.82 -5.32 2.50
C GLU A 63 7.30 -4.52 3.72
N SER A 64 6.51 -3.54 4.17
CA SER A 64 6.82 -2.75 5.37
C SER A 64 5.59 -2.09 5.98
N LEU A 65 5.59 -1.97 7.30
CA LEU A 65 4.65 -1.15 8.07
C LEU A 65 5.45 -0.17 8.92
N ASN A 66 5.11 1.12 8.85
CA ASN A 66 5.79 2.18 9.59
C ASN A 66 4.78 2.91 10.48
N ILE A 67 5.09 2.99 11.77
CA ILE A 67 4.30 3.76 12.74
C ILE A 67 5.09 5.03 13.08
N GLN A 68 4.46 6.19 12.94
CA GLN A 68 5.06 7.47 13.30
C GLN A 68 4.28 8.12 14.44
N ILE A 69 5.01 8.49 15.49
CA ILE A 69 4.48 9.29 16.59
C ILE A 69 4.92 10.73 16.34
N THR A 70 3.96 11.62 16.09
CA THR A 70 4.23 13.02 15.69
C THR A 70 4.23 13.99 16.87
N SER A 71 3.79 13.56 18.06
CA SER A 71 3.73 14.39 19.26
C SER A 71 3.78 13.53 20.52
N GLY A 72 4.23 14.10 21.63
CA GLY A 72 4.24 13.46 22.95
C GLY A 72 5.34 12.42 23.18
N TYR A 73 6.02 11.95 22.12
CA TYR A 73 7.15 11.03 22.26
C TYR A 73 8.45 11.75 22.58
N GLU A 74 9.13 11.34 23.65
CA GLU A 74 10.42 11.91 24.08
C GLU A 74 11.58 10.92 23.92
N ILE A 75 12.42 11.17 22.91
CA ILE A 75 13.60 10.33 22.62
C ILE A 75 14.51 10.25 23.85
N GLY A 76 14.80 9.02 24.30
CA GLY A 76 15.71 8.74 25.41
C GLY A 76 15.05 8.75 26.79
N LEU A 77 13.80 9.23 26.89
CA LEU A 77 12.98 9.09 28.10
C LEU A 77 11.93 7.98 27.94
N GLU A 78 11.47 7.76 26.72
CA GLU A 78 10.47 6.75 26.39
C GLU A 78 11.07 5.64 25.54
N GLN A 79 10.48 4.44 25.63
CA GLN A 79 10.88 3.26 24.88
C GLN A 79 9.69 2.74 24.07
N LEU A 80 9.89 2.58 22.76
CA LEU A 80 8.97 1.86 21.88
C LEU A 80 9.37 0.40 21.83
N LEU A 81 8.40 -0.48 22.10
CA LEU A 81 8.58 -1.91 22.04
C LEU A 81 7.48 -2.49 21.14
N LEU A 82 7.90 -3.29 20.16
CA LEU A 82 6.99 -4.15 19.43
C LEU A 82 6.78 -5.41 20.28
N THR A 83 5.59 -5.55 20.87
CA THR A 83 5.20 -6.73 21.63
C THR A 83 4.22 -7.55 20.81
N GLY A 84 4.62 -8.77 20.42
CA GLY A 84 3.83 -9.67 19.58
C GLY A 84 4.73 -10.71 18.92
#